data_AF-A0A653LWQ6-F1
#
_entry.id   AF-A0A653LWQ6-F1
#
_cell.length_a   1.000
_cell.length_b   1.000
_cell.length_c   1.000
_cell.angle_alpha   90.00
_cell.angle_beta   90.00
_cell.angle_gamma   90.00
#
_symmetry.space_group_name_H-M   'P 1'
#
loop_
_entity.id
_entity.type
_entity.pdbx_description
1 polymer ?
#
loop_
_entity_poly.entity_id
_entity_poly.type
_entity_poly.pdbx_seq_one_letter_code
_entity_poly.pdbx_strand_id
1 'polypeptide(L)'
;MPYVPFDATWVPSTDPPAFRTLYEQSLRASADRVPAASIAVEDVRGEVLVVGGEDDQVWPGADFARAVADRRRAHGLDTAVVTAPGAGHRVVLPGERPVRRGRAMARGGTPAADAALGLAAWPHLCRVLGLRTEEPR
;
A
#
# COMPACT_ATOMS: atom_id res chain seq x y z
N MET A 1 15.40 -7.27 15.37
CA MET A 1 15.17 -6.82 13.98
C MET A 1 15.23 -5.30 13.94
N PRO A 2 15.85 -4.69 12.92
CA PRO A 2 15.80 -3.24 12.71
C PRO A 2 14.36 -2.76 12.49
N TYR A 3 14.03 -1.56 12.98
CA TYR A 3 12.71 -0.95 12.83
C TYR A 3 12.80 0.58 12.94
N VAL A 4 11.77 1.27 12.44
CA VAL A 4 11.57 2.71 12.65
C VAL A 4 10.60 2.89 13.83
N PRO A 5 11.00 3.55 14.93
CA PRO A 5 10.09 3.81 16.04
C PRO A 5 9.02 4.82 15.61
N PHE A 6 7.81 4.69 16.17
CA PHE A 6 6.82 5.74 16.05
C PHE A 6 7.27 6.98 16.82
N ASP A 7 7.02 8.15 16.23
CA ASP A 7 7.24 9.42 16.90
C ASP A 7 6.24 9.59 18.04
N ALA A 8 6.75 9.60 19.28
CA ALA A 8 5.96 9.71 20.49
C ALA A 8 5.30 11.08 20.67
N THR A 9 5.72 12.11 19.93
CA THR A 9 5.12 13.44 20.00
C THR A 9 3.96 13.61 19.01
N TRP A 10 3.69 12.62 18.17
CA TRP A 10 2.58 12.68 17.23
C TRP A 10 1.24 12.58 17.94
N VAL A 11 0.27 13.36 17.47
CA VAL A 11 -1.12 13.33 17.92
C VAL A 11 -2.06 13.28 16.70
N PRO A 12 -3.17 12.53 16.77
CA PRO A 12 -4.12 12.46 15.67
C PRO A 12 -4.78 13.82 15.43
N SER A 13 -4.92 14.20 14.16
CA SER A 13 -5.59 15.43 13.75
C SER A 13 -7.07 15.23 13.37
N THR A 14 -7.58 14.00 13.41
CA THR A 14 -8.94 13.62 13.02
C THR A 14 -9.56 12.64 14.02
N ASP A 15 -10.89 12.55 14.03
CA ASP A 15 -11.66 11.49 14.70
C ASP A 15 -12.62 10.85 13.68
N PRO A 16 -12.49 9.54 13.35
CA PRO A 16 -11.49 8.60 13.87
C PRO A 16 -10.07 8.96 13.41
N PRO A 17 -9.02 8.46 14.09
CA PRO A 17 -7.63 8.87 13.82
C PRO A 17 -7.17 8.41 12.43
N ALA A 18 -6.59 9.34 11.67
CA ALA A 18 -5.78 9.06 10.48
C ALA A 18 -4.32 8.89 10.91
N PHE A 19 -3.72 7.73 10.65
CA PHE A 19 -2.37 7.40 11.09
C PHE A 19 -1.29 7.69 10.05
N ARG A 20 -1.66 8.05 8.81
CA ARG A 20 -0.69 8.31 7.74
C ARG A 20 0.42 9.27 8.17
N THR A 21 0.06 10.39 8.78
CA THR A 21 1.03 11.41 9.21
C THR A 21 1.93 10.94 10.35
N LEU A 22 1.49 9.99 11.18
CA LEU A 22 2.34 9.33 12.18
C LEU A 22 3.51 8.63 11.49
N TYR A 23 3.21 7.81 10.47
CA TYR A 23 4.24 7.08 9.72
C TYR A 23 5.19 8.04 9.01
N GLU A 24 4.67 9.03 8.29
CA GLU A 24 5.49 10.01 7.58
C GLU A 24 6.40 10.81 8.52
N GLN A 25 5.88 11.27 9.66
CA GLN A 25 6.67 11.97 10.67
C GLN A 25 7.74 11.06 11.28
N SER A 26 7.38 9.83 11.63
CA SER A 26 8.30 8.84 12.20
C SER A 26 9.45 8.50 11.25
N LEU A 27 9.16 8.33 9.95
CA LEU A 27 10.16 8.09 8.92
C LEU A 27 11.11 9.28 8.74
N ARG A 28 10.61 10.52 8.81
CA ARG A 28 11.44 11.72 8.77
C ARG A 28 12.31 11.86 10.02
N ALA A 29 11.73 11.64 11.20
CA ALA A 29 12.41 11.79 12.48
C ALA A 29 13.52 10.74 12.70
N SER A 30 13.36 9.55 12.13
CA SER A 30 14.32 8.44 12.22
C SER A 30 14.89 8.06 10.85
N ALA A 31 15.17 9.05 10.00
CA ALA A 31 15.64 8.83 8.63
C ALA A 31 16.93 8.00 8.56
N ASP A 32 17.79 8.12 9.56
CA ASP A 32 19.02 7.34 9.75
C ASP A 32 18.75 5.82 9.92
N ARG A 33 17.57 5.45 10.43
CA ARG A 33 17.19 4.05 10.67
C ARG A 33 16.50 3.40 9.48
N VAL A 34 15.94 4.20 8.56
CA VAL A 34 15.16 3.71 7.41
C VAL A 34 15.94 2.70 6.56
N PRO A 35 17.23 2.91 6.20
CA PRO A 35 17.96 1.95 5.38
C PRO A 35 18.05 0.56 6.02
N ALA A 36 18.38 0.49 7.31
CA ALA A 36 18.49 -0.76 8.04
C ALA A 36 17.13 -1.44 8.27
N ALA A 37 16.05 -0.66 8.40
CA ALA A 37 14.69 -1.15 8.58
C ALA A 37 13.96 -1.51 7.27
N SER A 38 14.53 -1.16 6.12
CA SER A 38 13.91 -1.40 4.82
C SER A 38 13.99 -2.87 4.42
N ILE A 39 12.87 -3.41 3.91
CA ILE A 39 12.81 -4.76 3.37
C ILE A 39 13.64 -4.82 2.07
N ALA A 40 14.51 -5.82 1.95
CA ALA A 40 15.30 -6.08 0.74
C ALA A 40 14.44 -6.69 -0.36
N VAL A 41 13.61 -5.86 -1.00
CA VAL A 41 12.65 -6.29 -2.03
C VAL A 41 13.33 -6.75 -3.34
N GLU A 42 14.59 -6.42 -3.54
CA GLU A 42 15.46 -6.93 -4.60
C GLU A 42 15.78 -8.43 -4.45
N ASP A 43 15.72 -8.97 -3.23
CA ASP A 43 15.98 -10.38 -2.96
C ASP A 43 14.75 -11.28 -3.24
N VAL A 44 13.59 -10.68 -3.49
CA VAL A 44 12.35 -11.42 -3.80
C VAL A 44 12.46 -12.03 -5.19
N ARG A 45 12.53 -13.37 -5.22
CA ARG A 45 12.54 -14.19 -6.44
C ARG A 45 11.13 -14.30 -7.00
N GLY A 46 10.92 -13.77 -8.21
CA GLY A 46 9.65 -13.84 -8.92
C GLY A 46 9.11 -12.47 -9.31
N GLU A 47 7.93 -12.48 -9.94
CA GLU A 47 7.21 -11.28 -10.30
C GLU A 47 6.61 -10.62 -9.05
N VAL A 48 6.70 -9.29 -8.97
CA VAL A 48 6.14 -8.51 -7.87
C VAL A 48 5.09 -7.55 -8.41
N LEU A 49 3.92 -7.60 -7.80
CA LEU A 49 2.84 -6.62 -7.93
C LEU A 49 2.65 -5.94 -6.57
N VAL A 50 2.59 -4.62 -6.57
CA VAL A 50 2.23 -3.83 -5.39
C VAL A 50 1.05 -2.93 -5.72
N VAL A 51 0.05 -2.92 -4.84
CA VAL A 51 -1.20 -2.15 -5.02
C VAL A 51 -1.37 -1.24 -3.82
N GLY A 52 -1.68 0.03 -4.05
CA GLY A 52 -1.84 1.00 -2.97
C GLY A 52 -2.75 2.17 -3.32
N GLY A 53 -3.68 2.50 -2.43
CA GLY A 53 -4.48 3.72 -2.52
C GLY A 53 -3.64 4.96 -2.19
N GLU A 54 -3.82 6.04 -2.94
CA GLU A 54 -3.10 7.29 -2.67
C GLU A 54 -3.73 8.07 -1.50
N ASP A 55 -5.03 7.89 -1.28
CA ASP A 55 -5.76 8.37 -0.11
C ASP A 55 -5.73 7.36 1.05
N ASP A 56 -4.74 6.45 1.12
CA ASP A 56 -4.56 5.61 2.31
C ASP A 56 -4.22 6.49 3.52
N GLN A 57 -5.15 6.54 4.49
CA GLN A 57 -5.04 7.31 5.72
C GLN A 57 -4.47 6.51 6.91
N VAL A 58 -4.12 5.24 6.72
CA VAL A 58 -3.47 4.39 7.74
C VAL A 58 -1.95 4.52 7.66
N TRP A 59 -1.38 4.45 6.46
CA TRP A 59 0.05 4.63 6.18
C TRP A 59 0.24 5.13 4.74
N PRO A 60 1.43 5.62 4.34
CA PRO A 60 1.67 6.11 2.98
C PRO A 60 1.82 4.95 1.97
N GLY A 61 0.74 4.20 1.73
CA GLY A 61 0.74 2.93 1.00
C GLY A 61 1.19 3.06 -0.45
N ALA A 62 0.64 4.03 -1.18
CA ALA A 62 1.07 4.30 -2.56
C ALA A 62 2.54 4.72 -2.67
N ASP A 63 3.05 5.47 -1.69
CA ASP A 63 4.46 5.90 -1.69
C ASP A 63 5.40 4.72 -1.38
N PHE A 64 5.00 3.83 -0.47
CA PHE A 64 5.71 2.57 -0.27
C PHE A 64 5.68 1.69 -1.53
N ALA A 65 4.55 1.62 -2.24
CA ALA A 65 4.47 0.86 -3.49
C ALA A 65 5.46 1.39 -4.55
N ARG A 66 5.57 2.71 -4.69
CA ARG A 66 6.56 3.36 -5.58
C ARG A 66 8.00 3.09 -5.11
N ALA A 67 8.27 3.21 -3.81
CA ALA A 67 9.60 2.93 -3.26
C ALA A 67 10.06 1.48 -3.51
N VAL A 68 9.15 0.51 -3.42
CA VAL A 68 9.44 -0.89 -3.77
C VAL A 68 9.83 -1.01 -5.25
N ALA A 69 9.06 -0.42 -6.16
CA ALA A 69 9.36 -0.47 -7.58
C ALA A 69 10.66 0.26 -7.93
N ASP A 70 10.94 1.40 -7.31
CA ASP A 70 12.17 2.16 -7.53
C ASP A 70 13.41 1.37 -7.07
N ARG A 71 13.34 0.74 -5.90
CA ARG A 71 14.43 -0.11 -5.40
C ARG A 71 14.67 -1.34 -6.28
N ARG A 72 13.60 -2.00 -6.73
CA ARG A 72 13.72 -3.15 -7.65
C ARG A 72 14.24 -2.73 -9.03
N ARG A 73 13.79 -1.60 -9.57
CA ARG A 73 14.28 -1.04 -10.84
C ARG A 73 15.77 -0.71 -10.79
N ALA A 74 16.27 -0.18 -9.68
CA ALA A 74 17.70 0.07 -9.48
C ALA A 74 18.55 -1.21 -9.55
N HIS A 75 17.94 -2.39 -9.36
CA HIS A 75 18.58 -3.71 -9.50
C HIS A 75 18.21 -4.41 -10.82
N GLY A 76 17.62 -3.70 -11.79
CA GLY A 76 17.22 -4.26 -13.08
C GLY A 76 16.01 -5.21 -13.01
N LEU A 77 15.20 -5.12 -11.96
CA LEU A 77 14.01 -5.95 -11.76
C LEU A 77 12.73 -5.16 -11.99
N ASP A 78 11.85 -5.69 -12.83
CA ASP A 78 10.53 -5.13 -13.05
C ASP A 78 9.60 -5.37 -11.86
N THR A 79 8.69 -4.42 -11.64
CA THR A 79 7.66 -4.45 -10.61
C THR A 79 6.41 -3.76 -11.14
N ALA A 80 5.28 -4.46 -11.12
CA ALA A 80 3.99 -3.85 -11.45
C ALA A 80 3.51 -3.04 -10.25
N VAL A 81 3.10 -1.79 -10.48
CA VAL A 81 2.52 -0.92 -9.46
C VAL A 81 1.18 -0.42 -9.95
N VAL A 82 0.14 -0.56 -9.12
CA VAL A 82 -1.19 -0.02 -9.39
C VAL A 82 -1.59 0.88 -8.23
N THR A 83 -1.75 2.17 -8.50
CA THR A 83 -2.25 3.15 -7.52
C THR A 83 -3.45 3.89 -8.06
N ALA A 84 -4.28 4.43 -7.16
CA ALA A 84 -5.43 5.24 -7.52
C ALA A 84 -5.59 6.43 -6.56
N PRO A 85 -5.72 7.67 -7.07
CA PRO A 85 -5.85 8.89 -6.26
C PRO A 85 -6.93 8.82 -5.17
N GLY A 86 -8.12 8.33 -5.52
CA GLY A 86 -9.28 8.31 -4.62
C GLY A 86 -9.45 7.02 -3.81
N ALA A 87 -8.55 6.05 -3.94
CA ALA A 87 -8.63 4.80 -3.20
C ALA A 87 -7.88 4.92 -1.87
N GLY A 88 -8.41 4.27 -0.84
CA GLY A 88 -7.87 4.27 0.50
C GLY A 88 -7.17 2.96 0.85
N HIS A 89 -7.19 2.64 2.13
CA HIS A 89 -6.50 1.47 2.69
C HIS A 89 -7.14 0.12 2.32
N ARG A 90 -8.43 0.10 1.97
CA ARG A 90 -9.20 -1.15 1.79
C ARG A 90 -9.48 -1.43 0.32
N VAL A 91 -8.46 -1.79 -0.43
CA VAL A 91 -8.65 -2.34 -1.79
C VAL A 91 -9.62 -3.52 -1.74
N VAL A 92 -10.60 -3.55 -2.65
CA VAL A 92 -11.61 -4.61 -2.75
C VAL A 92 -11.49 -5.27 -4.11
N LEU A 93 -11.11 -6.54 -4.15
CA LEU A 93 -10.96 -7.27 -5.41
C LEU A 93 -12.33 -7.68 -6.00
N PRO A 94 -12.40 -8.02 -7.29
CA PRO A 94 -13.63 -8.53 -7.90
C PRO A 94 -14.22 -9.72 -7.13
N GLY A 95 -15.51 -9.65 -6.82
CA GLY A 95 -16.22 -10.67 -6.05
C GLY A 95 -16.11 -10.54 -4.52
N GLU A 96 -15.22 -9.67 -4.02
CA GLU A 96 -15.11 -9.42 -2.59
C GLU A 96 -16.17 -8.43 -2.08
N ARG A 97 -16.51 -8.56 -0.79
CA ARG A 97 -17.33 -7.57 -0.09
C ARG A 97 -16.43 -6.68 0.76
N PRO A 98 -16.66 -5.36 0.80
CA PRO A 98 -15.89 -4.47 1.64
C PRO A 98 -15.92 -4.91 3.11
N VAL A 99 -14.75 -5.05 3.72
CA VAL A 99 -14.65 -5.33 5.16
C VAL A 99 -15.19 -4.11 5.92
N ARG A 100 -16.02 -4.34 6.94
CA ARG A 100 -16.57 -3.28 7.82
C ARG A 100 -16.09 -3.34 9.26
N ARG A 101 -15.46 -4.46 9.67
CA ARG A 101 -14.93 -4.66 11.02
C ARG A 101 -13.51 -4.10 11.16
N GLY A 102 -13.05 -3.93 12.39
CA GLY A 102 -11.70 -3.47 12.74
C GLY A 102 -11.71 -2.33 13.75
N ARG A 103 -10.51 -1.87 14.15
CA ARG A 103 -10.37 -0.67 14.98
C ARG A 103 -10.91 0.55 14.24
N ALA A 104 -11.50 1.49 14.98
CA ALA A 104 -11.91 2.79 14.47
C ALA A 104 -10.66 3.59 14.07
N MET A 105 -10.57 3.92 12.79
CA MET A 105 -9.49 4.73 12.18
C MET A 105 -9.99 5.25 10.84
N ALA A 106 -9.51 6.43 10.45
CA ALA A 106 -9.68 6.90 9.09
C ALA A 106 -8.87 6.00 8.17
N ARG A 107 -9.52 5.47 7.13
CA ARG A 107 -8.90 4.59 6.13
C ARG A 107 -8.70 5.28 4.78
N GLY A 108 -9.31 6.46 4.65
CA GLY A 108 -9.49 7.18 3.41
C GLY A 108 -10.20 6.35 2.35
N GLY A 109 -10.23 6.94 1.16
CA GLY A 109 -10.90 6.41 0.00
C GLY A 109 -12.42 6.47 0.07
N THR A 110 -13.02 5.96 -1.00
CA THR A 110 -14.46 5.71 -1.07
C THR A 110 -14.67 4.27 -1.53
N PRO A 111 -15.81 3.63 -1.18
CA PRO A 111 -16.08 2.26 -1.62
C PRO A 111 -16.00 2.07 -3.15
N ALA A 112 -16.40 3.08 -3.91
CA ALA A 112 -16.34 3.05 -5.37
C ALA A 112 -14.89 3.09 -5.88
N ALA A 113 -14.05 3.97 -5.31
CA ALA A 113 -12.65 4.08 -5.70
C ALA A 113 -11.82 2.86 -5.25
N ASP A 114 -12.11 2.31 -4.07
CA ASP A 114 -11.48 1.09 -3.57
C ASP A 114 -11.78 -0.12 -4.46
N ALA A 115 -13.03 -0.24 -4.93
CA ALA A 115 -13.44 -1.28 -5.88
C ALA A 115 -12.82 -1.05 -7.28
N ALA A 116 -12.75 0.20 -7.73
CA ALA A 116 -12.10 0.55 -8.99
C ALA A 116 -10.60 0.21 -8.99
N LEU A 117 -9.90 0.45 -7.87
CA LEU A 117 -8.50 0.04 -7.70
C LEU A 117 -8.35 -1.49 -7.75
N GLY A 118 -9.24 -2.23 -7.10
CA GLY A 118 -9.21 -3.70 -7.16
C GLY A 118 -9.47 -4.24 -8.56
N LEU A 119 -10.42 -3.65 -9.30
CA LEU A 119 -10.66 -3.97 -10.71
C LEU A 119 -9.43 -3.67 -11.58
N ALA A 120 -8.78 -2.53 -11.38
CA ALA A 120 -7.56 -2.17 -12.10
C ALA A 120 -6.38 -3.10 -11.78
N ALA A 121 -6.27 -3.56 -10.53
CA ALA A 121 -5.23 -4.49 -10.10
C ALA A 121 -5.44 -5.92 -10.61
N TRP A 122 -6.70 -6.30 -10.91
CA TRP A 122 -7.08 -7.69 -11.17
C TRP A 122 -6.32 -8.36 -12.33
N PRO A 123 -6.17 -7.75 -13.53
CA PRO A 123 -5.42 -8.39 -14.61
C PRO A 123 -3.95 -8.63 -14.25
N HIS A 124 -3.34 -7.70 -13.51
CA HIS A 124 -1.95 -7.85 -13.04
C HIS A 124 -1.82 -8.95 -12.00
N LEU A 125 -2.79 -9.07 -11.10
CA LEU A 125 -2.85 -10.13 -10.09
C LEU A 125 -2.98 -11.50 -10.75
N CYS A 126 -3.92 -11.66 -11.70
CA CYS A 126 -4.08 -12.91 -12.44
C CYS A 126 -2.79 -13.30 -13.17
N ARG A 127 -2.13 -12.34 -13.83
CA ARG A 127 -0.86 -12.57 -14.53
C ARG A 127 0.24 -13.07 -13.58
N VAL A 128 0.47 -12.38 -12.46
CA VAL A 128 1.52 -12.75 -11.49
C VAL A 128 1.25 -14.12 -10.86
N LEU A 129 -0.02 -14.50 -10.70
CA LEU A 129 -0.41 -15.81 -10.15
C LEU A 129 -0.60 -16.91 -11.22
N GLY A 130 -0.44 -16.61 -12.51
CA GLY A 130 -0.68 -17.57 -13.60
C GLY A 130 -2.14 -18.01 -13.73
N LEU A 131 -3.09 -17.17 -13.29
CA LEU A 131 -4.52 -17.44 -13.38
C LEU A 131 -5.07 -17.02 -14.75
N ARG A 132 -6.00 -17.82 -15.28
CA ARG A 132 -6.78 -17.42 -16.46
C ARG A 132 -7.78 -16.34 -16.04
N THR A 133 -7.78 -15.20 -16.71
CA THR A 133 -8.84 -14.19 -16.59
C THR A 133 -10.04 -14.68 -17.39
N GLU A 134 -11.05 -15.27 -16.74
CA GLU A 134 -12.38 -15.33 -17.35
C GLU A 134 -13.01 -13.92 -17.24
N GLU A 135 -13.64 -13.44 -18.31
CA GLU A 135 -14.39 -12.18 -18.27
C GLU A 135 -15.52 -12.31 -17.22
N PRO A 136 -15.74 -11.29 -16.37
CA PRO A 136 -16.85 -11.31 -15.44
C PRO A 136 -18.15 -11.32 -16.24
N ARG A 137 -18.98 -12.33 -15.99
CA ARG A 137 -20.30 -12.52 -16.61
C ARG A 137 -21.35 -11.61 -15.96
#